data_AF-A0A819K6D2-F1
#
_entry.id   AF-A0A819K6D2-F1
#
_cell.length_a   1.000
_cell.length_b   1.000
_cell.length_c   1.000
_cell.angle_alpha   90.00
_cell.angle_beta   90.00
_cell.angle_gamma   90.00
#
_symmetry.space_group_name_H-M   'P 1'
#
loop_
_entity.id
_entity.type
_entity.pdbx_description
1 polymer ?
#
loop_
_entity_poly.entity_id
_entity_poly.type
_entity_poly.pdbx_seq_one_letter_code
_entity_poly.pdbx_strand_id
1 'polypeptide(L)'
;MLKLLVFFFFCLISINGHGYLLEPIARSSAWLVDSSFKDCCTYEGHMEMFCGGVGHQWNTNGGKCGICGEPYDRAVKLFEKGGRKYLGKIVQTYKQGQQIDVKIKLSANHQGYFEFRLCNLDTDPNSDATQECLDRGLLTVIDTNSTKYRDITKHGSEMITVHIQLPPNIACQHCVFQWKYTTGNNWGRDPTTNKSGPGLGRENETFMGCSDITIIGHTTTTTRPPKIIISRTTIGTKKSTISEAVNHWLIQTLTNWIKPTTKQRLILSTITLPTIPSTITTTTTTTSRPSVRLPLWSALLVAYEKGNEVLYNGMKYRCVTSHRSYAGAEPGLLTWALWRKIG
;
A
#
# COMPACT_ATOMS: atom_id res chain seq x y z
N MET A 1 33.14 -39.76 -55.47
CA MET A 1 33.16 -38.38 -54.94
C MET A 1 32.07 -38.26 -53.88
N LEU A 2 32.45 -38.35 -52.59
CA LEU A 2 31.53 -38.36 -51.46
C LEU A 2 31.20 -36.91 -51.07
N LYS A 3 29.97 -36.45 -51.32
CA LYS A 3 29.51 -35.12 -50.93
C LYS A 3 29.18 -35.13 -49.43
N LEU A 4 30.06 -34.53 -48.63
CA LEU A 4 29.85 -34.30 -47.21
C LEU A 4 28.76 -33.24 -47.03
N LEU A 5 27.54 -33.66 -46.68
CA LEU A 5 26.47 -32.77 -46.26
C LEU A 5 26.75 -32.32 -44.82
N VAL A 6 27.37 -31.15 -44.67
CA VAL A 6 27.50 -30.48 -43.38
C VAL A 6 26.14 -29.90 -43.02
N PHE A 7 25.38 -30.61 -42.19
CA PHE A 7 24.19 -30.07 -41.54
C PHE A 7 24.67 -29.05 -40.48
N PHE A 8 24.69 -27.78 -40.86
CA PHE A 8 24.91 -26.68 -39.91
C PHE A 8 23.64 -26.57 -39.06
N PHE A 9 23.65 -27.23 -37.91
CA PHE A 9 22.61 -27.08 -36.89
C PHE A 9 22.73 -25.66 -36.33
N PHE A 10 22.09 -24.70 -37.01
CA PHE A 10 21.83 -23.38 -36.45
C PHE A 10 20.90 -23.59 -35.27
N CYS A 11 21.49 -23.82 -34.09
CA CYS A 11 20.79 -23.65 -32.83
C CYS A 11 20.41 -22.17 -32.78
N LEU A 12 19.19 -21.85 -33.22
CA LEU A 12 18.55 -20.57 -32.96
C LEU A 12 18.30 -20.51 -31.45
N ILE A 13 19.35 -20.26 -30.69
CA ILE A 13 19.22 -19.85 -29.30
C ILE A 13 18.56 -18.49 -29.40
N SER A 14 17.23 -18.48 -29.35
CA SER A 14 16.47 -17.27 -29.12
C SER A 14 16.82 -16.88 -27.69
N ILE A 15 17.84 -16.03 -27.53
CA ILE A 15 18.12 -15.38 -26.26
C ILE A 15 17.01 -14.34 -26.11
N ASN A 16 15.82 -14.81 -25.79
CA ASN A 16 14.69 -13.97 -25.50
C ASN A 16 14.72 -13.75 -23.99
N GLY A 17 15.12 -12.55 -23.62
CA GLY A 17 15.38 -12.17 -22.25
C GLY A 17 16.15 -10.87 -22.27
N HIS A 18 15.59 -9.82 -21.68
CA HIS A 18 16.11 -8.46 -21.83
C HIS A 18 16.49 -7.82 -20.49
N GLY A 19 15.96 -8.35 -19.38
CA GLY A 19 16.46 -8.00 -18.06
C GLY A 19 15.62 -8.52 -16.92
N TYR A 20 16.14 -8.39 -15.71
CA TYR A 20 15.43 -8.66 -14.47
C TYR A 20 15.93 -7.78 -13.31
N LEU A 21 15.06 -7.57 -12.33
CA LEU A 21 15.40 -6.92 -11.07
C LEU A 21 16.21 -7.90 -10.19
N LEU A 22 17.48 -7.57 -9.93
CA LEU A 22 18.42 -8.37 -9.15
C LEU A 22 18.40 -8.00 -7.66
N GLU A 23 18.30 -6.72 -7.32
CA GLU A 23 18.25 -6.26 -5.93
C GLU A 23 17.20 -5.16 -5.76
N PRO A 24 16.17 -5.34 -4.91
CA PRO A 24 15.80 -6.60 -4.25
C PRO A 24 15.38 -7.67 -5.27
N ILE A 25 15.85 -8.92 -5.17
CA ILE A 25 15.68 -9.94 -6.22
C ILE A 25 14.21 -10.22 -6.55
N ALA A 26 13.88 -10.21 -7.85
CA ALA A 26 12.53 -10.51 -8.30
C ALA A 26 12.12 -11.96 -8.01
N ARG A 27 10.83 -12.19 -7.73
CA ARG A 27 10.23 -13.53 -7.52
C ARG A 27 10.59 -14.52 -8.64
N SER A 28 10.62 -14.06 -9.89
CA SER A 28 10.98 -14.88 -11.07
C SER A 28 12.45 -15.31 -11.11
N SER A 29 13.33 -14.54 -10.47
CA SER A 29 14.79 -14.70 -10.50
C SER A 29 15.38 -15.12 -9.16
N ALA A 30 14.56 -15.26 -8.10
CA ALA A 30 15.02 -15.52 -6.73
C ALA A 30 15.88 -16.81 -6.60
N TRP A 31 15.59 -17.82 -7.43
CA TRP A 31 16.32 -19.09 -7.48
C TRP A 31 17.79 -18.96 -7.91
N LEU A 32 18.18 -17.83 -8.55
CA LEU A 32 19.56 -17.56 -8.94
C LEU A 32 20.47 -17.32 -7.73
N VAL A 33 19.93 -16.74 -6.67
CA VAL A 33 20.70 -16.26 -5.51
C VAL A 33 20.34 -16.96 -4.20
N ASP A 34 19.17 -17.59 -4.13
CA ASP A 34 18.70 -18.29 -2.94
C ASP A 34 18.25 -19.72 -3.30
N SER A 35 18.99 -20.71 -2.79
CA SER A 35 18.75 -22.13 -3.06
C SER A 35 17.39 -22.64 -2.58
N SER A 36 16.75 -21.97 -1.61
CA SER A 36 15.41 -22.35 -1.15
C SER A 36 14.31 -22.15 -2.20
N PHE A 37 14.59 -21.41 -3.26
CA PHE A 37 13.67 -21.24 -4.40
C PHE A 37 13.91 -22.26 -5.52
N LYS A 38 14.98 -23.06 -5.49
CA LYS A 38 15.35 -23.94 -6.62
C LYS A 38 14.28 -24.98 -6.91
N ASP A 39 13.78 -25.68 -5.88
CA ASP A 39 12.88 -26.82 -6.07
C ASP A 39 11.50 -26.43 -6.60
N CYS A 40 10.95 -25.30 -6.15
CA CYS A 40 9.62 -24.83 -6.59
C CYS A 40 9.68 -23.92 -7.82
N CYS A 41 10.72 -23.09 -7.89
CA CYS A 41 10.59 -21.76 -8.49
C CYS A 41 11.64 -21.47 -9.54
N THR A 42 12.53 -22.43 -9.84
CA THR A 42 13.40 -22.37 -11.04
C THR A 42 12.56 -22.10 -12.28
N TYR A 43 12.98 -21.10 -13.07
CA TYR A 43 12.25 -20.65 -14.24
C TYR A 43 13.22 -20.04 -15.25
N GLU A 44 13.44 -20.73 -16.37
CA GLU A 44 14.37 -20.30 -17.43
C GLU A 44 13.93 -18.97 -18.08
N GLY A 45 12.62 -18.74 -18.21
CA GLY A 45 12.07 -17.49 -18.78
C GLY A 45 12.11 -16.30 -17.82
N HIS A 46 12.92 -16.31 -16.76
CA HIS A 46 12.90 -15.26 -15.73
C HIS A 46 13.28 -13.86 -16.23
N MET A 47 13.93 -13.77 -17.39
CA MET A 47 14.26 -12.51 -18.09
C MET A 47 13.20 -12.10 -19.13
N GLU A 48 12.13 -12.89 -19.28
CA GLU A 48 11.01 -12.71 -20.20
C GLU A 48 9.73 -12.28 -19.44
N MET A 49 9.88 -11.47 -18.40
CA MET A 49 8.74 -10.93 -17.64
C MET A 49 8.18 -9.68 -18.35
N PHE A 50 7.86 -9.87 -19.63
CA PHE A 50 7.56 -8.86 -20.65
C PHE A 50 6.08 -8.73 -21.05
N CYS A 51 5.17 -9.07 -20.14
CA CYS A 51 3.71 -8.95 -20.34
C CYS A 51 3.13 -9.81 -21.46
N GLY A 52 3.87 -10.83 -21.93
CA GLY A 52 3.51 -11.64 -23.10
C GLY A 52 3.95 -11.05 -24.44
N GLY A 53 4.78 -10.01 -24.41
CA GLY A 53 5.26 -9.28 -25.58
C GLY A 53 4.36 -8.10 -25.97
N VAL A 54 4.93 -7.13 -26.68
CA VAL A 54 4.28 -5.84 -27.01
C VAL A 54 2.91 -6.02 -27.68
N GLY A 55 2.79 -6.92 -28.66
CA GLY A 55 1.54 -7.15 -29.38
C GLY A 55 0.44 -7.67 -28.46
N HIS A 56 0.76 -8.63 -27.59
CA HIS A 56 -0.20 -9.21 -26.65
C HIS A 56 -0.60 -8.21 -25.56
N GLN A 57 0.37 -7.45 -25.03
CA GLN A 57 0.12 -6.41 -24.05
C GLN A 57 -0.83 -5.34 -24.60
N TRP A 58 -0.55 -4.79 -25.78
CA TRP A 58 -1.26 -3.62 -26.28
C TRP A 58 -2.51 -3.95 -27.10
N ASN A 59 -2.45 -4.96 -27.98
CA ASN A 59 -3.57 -5.28 -28.86
C ASN A 59 -4.62 -6.16 -28.17
N THR A 60 -4.19 -7.11 -27.33
CA THR A 60 -5.09 -8.03 -26.63
C THR A 60 -5.50 -7.48 -25.26
N ASN A 61 -4.53 -7.02 -24.47
CA ASN A 61 -4.73 -6.68 -23.07
C ASN A 61 -4.90 -5.18 -22.80
N GLY A 62 -4.98 -4.34 -23.83
CA GLY A 62 -5.21 -2.89 -23.67
C GLY A 62 -4.13 -2.17 -22.87
N GLY A 63 -2.88 -2.62 -23.00
CA GLY A 63 -1.72 -2.09 -22.27
C GLY A 63 -1.47 -2.74 -20.91
N LYS A 64 -2.38 -3.61 -20.43
CA LYS A 64 -2.28 -4.23 -19.11
C LYS A 64 -1.24 -5.34 -19.07
N CYS A 65 -0.67 -5.54 -17.89
CA CYS A 65 0.33 -6.54 -17.58
C CYS A 65 0.03 -7.15 -16.20
N GLY A 66 0.46 -8.39 -15.95
CA GLY A 66 0.56 -8.89 -14.57
C GLY A 66 1.55 -8.05 -13.77
N ILE A 67 1.33 -7.91 -12.46
CA ILE A 67 2.17 -7.03 -11.62
C ILE A 67 3.64 -7.47 -11.63
N CYS A 68 3.88 -8.77 -11.87
CA CYS A 68 5.22 -9.33 -11.92
C CYS A 68 5.68 -9.69 -13.33
N GLY A 69 4.96 -9.25 -14.38
CA GLY A 69 5.40 -9.30 -15.77
C GLY A 69 4.88 -10.46 -16.60
N GLU A 70 4.01 -11.30 -16.05
CA GLU A 70 3.28 -12.31 -16.83
C GLU A 70 2.16 -11.66 -17.67
N PRO A 71 1.67 -12.32 -18.73
CA PRO A 71 0.51 -11.84 -19.48
C PRO A 71 -0.69 -11.56 -18.56
N TYR A 72 -1.35 -10.42 -18.76
CA TYR A 72 -2.45 -9.98 -17.90
C TYR A 72 -3.63 -10.96 -17.89
N ASP A 73 -3.97 -11.51 -19.05
CA ASP A 73 -5.04 -12.49 -19.29
C ASP A 73 -4.64 -13.93 -18.92
N ARG A 74 -3.43 -14.16 -18.42
CA ARG A 74 -3.05 -15.50 -17.93
C ARG A 74 -3.95 -15.88 -16.75
N ALA A 75 -4.66 -17.00 -16.91
CA ALA A 75 -5.61 -17.52 -15.93
C ALA A 75 -4.98 -17.76 -14.54
N VAL A 76 -3.75 -18.30 -14.52
CA VAL A 76 -2.95 -18.46 -13.29
C VAL A 76 -1.57 -17.89 -13.54
N LYS A 77 -1.23 -16.83 -12.81
CA LYS A 77 0.10 -16.23 -12.81
C LYS A 77 0.97 -16.99 -11.82
N LEU A 78 2.15 -17.40 -12.27
CA LEU A 78 3.07 -18.24 -11.52
C LEU A 78 3.65 -17.54 -10.30
N PHE A 79 3.94 -16.24 -10.41
CA PHE A 79 4.70 -15.47 -9.41
C PHE A 79 3.87 -14.47 -8.61
N GLU A 80 2.58 -14.35 -8.92
CA GLU A 80 1.63 -13.64 -8.06
C GLU A 80 1.09 -14.61 -6.98
N LYS A 81 0.57 -14.08 -5.87
CA LYS A 81 0.06 -14.87 -4.76
C LYS A 81 -1.00 -15.88 -5.21
N GLY A 82 -0.87 -17.11 -4.75
CA GLY A 82 -1.67 -18.25 -5.21
C GLY A 82 -1.07 -18.97 -6.42
N GLY A 83 -0.08 -18.37 -7.07
CA GLY A 83 0.72 -19.01 -8.11
C GLY A 83 1.65 -20.08 -7.55
N ARG A 84 1.84 -21.17 -8.31
CA ARG A 84 2.67 -22.31 -7.90
C ARG A 84 4.17 -22.00 -7.68
N LYS A 85 4.65 -20.83 -8.12
CA LYS A 85 6.03 -20.35 -7.92
C LYS A 85 6.13 -19.17 -6.95
N TYR A 86 5.02 -18.79 -6.31
CA TYR A 86 5.01 -17.77 -5.28
C TYR A 86 5.26 -18.40 -3.91
N LEU A 87 6.33 -17.97 -3.23
CA LEU A 87 6.63 -18.38 -1.86
C LEU A 87 6.27 -17.33 -0.79
N GLY A 88 6.09 -16.07 -1.19
CA GLY A 88 5.91 -14.95 -0.24
C GLY A 88 7.08 -14.72 0.70
N LYS A 89 8.27 -15.22 0.37
CA LYS A 89 9.47 -15.11 1.21
C LYS A 89 10.08 -13.71 1.07
N ILE A 90 10.30 -13.07 2.21
CA ILE A 90 10.99 -11.78 2.28
C ILE A 90 12.44 -11.94 1.81
N VAL A 91 12.80 -11.26 0.72
CA VAL A 91 14.15 -11.32 0.13
C VAL A 91 15.09 -10.23 0.66
N GLN A 92 14.53 -9.16 1.21
CA GLN A 92 15.31 -8.04 1.74
C GLN A 92 14.54 -7.30 2.84
N THR A 93 15.27 -6.78 3.83
CA THR A 93 14.73 -5.90 4.87
C THR A 93 15.41 -4.54 4.79
N TYR A 94 14.62 -3.47 4.82
CA TYR A 94 15.06 -2.08 4.80
C TYR A 94 14.48 -1.31 5.98
N LYS A 95 14.95 -0.08 6.20
CA LYS A 95 14.39 0.87 7.17
C LYS A 95 13.50 1.89 6.48
N GLN A 96 12.51 2.40 7.20
CA GLN A 96 11.75 3.59 6.78
C GLN A 96 12.70 4.72 6.34
N GLY A 97 12.40 5.36 5.21
CA GLY A 97 13.20 6.48 4.71
C GLY A 97 14.60 6.12 4.24
N GLN A 98 14.96 4.83 4.19
CA GLN A 98 16.28 4.41 3.73
C GLN A 98 16.46 4.73 2.24
N GLN A 99 17.64 5.25 1.91
CA GLN A 99 18.12 5.28 0.52
C GLN A 99 18.70 3.91 0.18
N ILE A 100 18.22 3.31 -0.90
CA ILE A 100 18.58 1.95 -1.28
C ILE A 100 19.18 1.92 -2.68
N ASP A 101 20.11 1.00 -2.88
CA ASP A 101 20.61 0.62 -4.19
C ASP A 101 19.67 -0.42 -4.78
N VAL A 102 19.13 -0.12 -5.97
CA VAL A 102 18.31 -1.04 -6.73
C VAL A 102 19.09 -1.49 -7.95
N LYS A 103 19.32 -2.80 -8.10
CA LYS A 103 20.15 -3.34 -9.17
C LYS A 103 19.32 -4.09 -10.19
N ILE A 104 19.52 -3.76 -11.46
CA ILE A 104 18.84 -4.35 -12.60
C ILE A 104 19.90 -4.99 -13.49
N LYS A 105 19.73 -6.26 -13.86
CA LYS A 105 20.53 -6.88 -14.90
C LYS A 105 19.82 -6.69 -16.24
N LEU A 106 20.45 -6.02 -17.20
CA LEU A 106 20.01 -6.05 -18.59
C LEU A 106 20.94 -6.93 -19.43
N SER A 107 20.36 -7.73 -20.30
CA SER A 107 21.06 -8.46 -21.38
C SER A 107 20.96 -7.71 -22.70
N ALA A 108 19.97 -6.83 -22.85
CA ALA A 108 19.80 -5.94 -23.99
C ALA A 108 19.06 -4.68 -23.54
N ASN A 109 19.58 -3.52 -23.93
CA ASN A 109 19.04 -2.22 -23.56
C ASN A 109 18.22 -1.64 -24.71
N HIS A 110 16.92 -1.49 -24.49
CA HIS A 110 15.95 -0.99 -25.45
C HIS A 110 15.59 0.48 -25.22
N GLN A 111 16.47 1.26 -24.59
CA GLN A 111 16.27 2.67 -24.24
C GLN A 111 15.04 2.86 -23.34
N GLY A 112 14.43 4.05 -23.27
CA GLY A 112 13.21 4.28 -22.49
C GLY A 112 13.49 4.70 -21.04
N TYR A 113 12.86 4.04 -20.06
CA TYR A 113 13.03 4.40 -18.65
C TYR A 113 12.58 3.31 -17.66
N PHE A 114 13.15 3.36 -16.45
CA PHE A 114 12.68 2.58 -15.31
C PHE A 114 11.76 3.40 -14.39
N GLU A 115 10.81 2.71 -13.78
CA GLU A 115 9.99 3.19 -12.67
C GLU A 115 10.02 2.16 -11.55
N PHE A 116 9.88 2.63 -10.31
CA PHE A 116 9.91 1.80 -9.12
C PHE A 116 8.70 2.10 -8.25
N ARG A 117 8.04 1.07 -7.74
CA ARG A 117 6.79 1.19 -6.99
C ARG A 117 6.85 0.33 -5.73
N LEU A 118 6.06 0.70 -4.75
CA LEU A 118 5.94 0.00 -3.48
C LEU A 118 4.46 -0.16 -3.10
N CYS A 119 4.05 -1.37 -2.75
CA CYS A 119 2.74 -1.64 -2.17
C CYS A 119 2.90 -2.27 -0.79
N ASN A 120 2.19 -1.76 0.20
CA ASN A 120 2.12 -2.33 1.54
C ASN A 120 0.99 -3.36 1.60
N LEU A 121 1.29 -4.62 1.95
CA LEU A 121 0.30 -5.70 2.06
C LEU A 121 -0.22 -5.91 3.48
N ASP A 122 0.29 -5.19 4.48
CA ASP A 122 -0.12 -5.41 5.88
C ASP A 122 -1.63 -5.17 6.12
N THR A 123 -2.28 -4.37 5.28
CA THR A 123 -3.73 -4.12 5.36
C THR A 123 -4.57 -5.23 4.74
N ASP A 124 -3.99 -6.04 3.86
CA ASP A 124 -4.63 -7.22 3.25
C ASP A 124 -3.61 -8.35 3.08
N PRO A 125 -3.22 -9.02 4.19
CA PRO A 125 -2.17 -10.02 4.17
C PRO A 125 -2.60 -11.32 3.47
N ASN A 126 -3.83 -11.42 2.98
CA ASN A 126 -4.32 -12.57 2.23
C ASN A 126 -4.34 -12.32 0.71
N SER A 127 -4.28 -11.06 0.26
CA SER A 127 -4.12 -10.71 -1.15
C SER A 127 -2.65 -10.56 -1.56
N ASP A 128 -2.39 -10.46 -2.86
CA ASP A 128 -1.15 -9.87 -3.38
C ASP A 128 -1.34 -8.36 -3.57
N ALA A 129 -0.28 -7.68 -4.04
CA ALA A 129 -0.38 -6.30 -4.50
C ALA A 129 -1.28 -6.19 -5.73
N THR A 130 -1.99 -5.07 -5.84
CA THR A 130 -2.67 -4.68 -7.07
C THR A 130 -1.87 -3.59 -7.79
N GLN A 131 -2.09 -3.44 -9.11
CA GLN A 131 -1.43 -2.36 -9.85
C GLN A 131 -1.86 -0.99 -9.32
N GLU A 132 -3.09 -0.83 -8.85
CA GLU A 132 -3.59 0.41 -8.22
C GLU A 132 -2.89 0.72 -6.89
N CYS A 133 -2.49 -0.30 -6.12
CA CYS A 133 -1.67 -0.10 -4.93
C CYS A 133 -0.26 0.36 -5.31
N LEU A 134 0.35 -0.32 -6.28
CA LEU A 134 1.70 -0.03 -6.74
C LEU A 134 1.79 1.37 -7.39
N ASP A 135 0.81 1.75 -8.21
CA ASP A 135 0.78 3.06 -8.86
C ASP A 135 0.65 4.22 -7.87
N ARG A 136 0.01 3.99 -6.71
CA ARG A 136 -0.02 4.97 -5.61
C ARG A 136 1.32 5.09 -4.88
N GLY A 137 2.15 4.05 -4.90
CA GLY A 137 3.44 3.98 -4.24
C GLY A 137 4.63 4.22 -5.17
N LEU A 138 4.49 5.10 -6.15
CA LEU A 138 5.58 5.44 -7.08
C LEU A 138 6.74 6.12 -6.33
N LEU A 139 7.95 5.57 -6.50
CA LEU A 139 9.14 5.97 -5.76
C LEU A 139 9.98 7.00 -6.54
N THR A 140 10.75 7.79 -5.79
CA THR A 140 11.64 8.81 -6.37
C THR A 140 13.05 8.25 -6.55
N VAL A 141 13.60 8.47 -7.74
CA VAL A 141 15.01 8.26 -8.07
C VAL A 141 15.81 9.44 -7.54
N ILE A 142 16.75 9.17 -6.65
CA ILE A 142 17.50 10.21 -5.91
C ILE A 142 18.30 11.07 -6.89
N ASP A 143 19.04 10.43 -7.80
CA ASP A 143 20.01 11.11 -8.69
C ASP A 143 19.36 12.13 -9.64
N THR A 144 18.10 11.92 -9.97
CA THR A 144 17.36 12.75 -10.95
C THR A 144 16.19 13.51 -10.34
N ASN A 145 15.90 13.28 -9.05
CA ASN A 145 14.70 13.78 -8.36
C ASN A 145 13.41 13.59 -9.20
N SER A 146 13.29 12.42 -9.83
CA SER A 146 12.25 12.05 -10.79
C SER A 146 11.70 10.68 -10.46
N THR A 147 10.47 10.38 -10.88
CA THR A 147 9.89 9.04 -10.78
C THR A 147 10.29 8.12 -11.93
N LYS A 148 10.96 8.67 -12.94
CA LYS A 148 11.48 7.95 -14.10
C LYS A 148 13.00 8.09 -14.18
N TYR A 149 13.72 6.96 -14.15
CA TYR A 149 15.15 6.91 -14.45
C TYR A 149 15.35 6.79 -15.96
N ARG A 150 15.82 7.86 -16.60
CA ARG A 150 16.01 7.95 -18.07
C ARG A 150 17.46 7.79 -18.52
N ASP A 151 18.39 7.79 -17.59
CA ASP A 151 19.82 7.61 -17.85
C ASP A 151 20.17 6.20 -18.34
N ILE A 152 19.17 5.32 -18.48
CA ILE A 152 19.28 4.03 -19.13
C ILE A 152 19.95 4.10 -20.51
N THR A 153 19.80 5.20 -21.26
CA THR A 153 20.42 5.35 -22.60
C THR A 153 21.95 5.40 -22.56
N LYS A 154 22.56 5.58 -21.38
CA LYS A 154 24.01 5.57 -21.18
C LYS A 154 24.59 4.17 -21.01
N HIS A 155 23.75 3.15 -20.89
CA HIS A 155 24.14 1.78 -20.58
C HIS A 155 24.01 0.85 -21.79
N GLY A 156 24.76 -0.25 -21.78
CA GLY A 156 24.62 -1.37 -22.70
C GLY A 156 23.99 -2.58 -22.02
N SER A 157 24.54 -3.77 -22.31
CA SER A 157 24.16 -5.03 -21.67
C SER A 157 24.95 -5.23 -20.37
N GLU A 158 24.48 -4.65 -19.28
CA GLU A 158 25.23 -4.57 -18.03
C GLU A 158 24.34 -4.65 -16.78
N MET A 159 24.98 -4.54 -15.62
CA MET A 159 24.31 -4.27 -14.36
C MET A 159 24.13 -2.77 -14.20
N ILE A 160 22.90 -2.33 -13.93
CA ILE A 160 22.56 -0.93 -13.69
C ILE A 160 22.14 -0.79 -12.23
N THR A 161 22.77 0.15 -11.52
CA THR A 161 22.40 0.52 -10.15
C THR A 161 21.64 1.84 -10.18
N VAL A 162 20.48 1.89 -9.52
CA VAL A 162 19.65 3.08 -9.38
C VAL A 162 19.41 3.35 -7.90
N HIS A 163 19.66 4.59 -7.46
CA HIS A 163 19.46 4.98 -6.06
C HIS A 163 18.01 5.43 -5.84
N ILE A 164 17.30 4.73 -4.97
CA ILE A 164 15.87 4.96 -4.70
C ILE A 164 15.67 5.42 -3.26
N GLN A 165 14.83 6.44 -3.08
CA GLN A 165 14.39 6.90 -1.78
C GLN A 165 13.14 6.12 -1.35
N LEU A 166 13.26 5.26 -0.32
CA LEU A 166 12.08 4.66 0.30
C LEU A 166 11.28 5.71 1.07
N PRO A 167 9.94 5.59 1.16
CA PRO A 167 9.13 6.57 1.86
C PRO A 167 9.45 6.60 3.37
N PRO A 168 9.62 7.77 3.98
CA PRO A 168 9.95 7.90 5.41
C PRO A 168 8.82 7.45 6.34
N ASN A 169 7.60 7.35 5.81
CA ASN A 169 6.38 7.08 6.57
C ASN A 169 5.75 5.72 6.23
N ILE A 170 6.42 4.84 5.50
CA ILE A 170 5.92 3.49 5.18
C ILE A 170 6.77 2.45 5.89
N ALA A 171 6.15 1.73 6.83
CA ALA A 171 6.67 0.47 7.36
C ALA A 171 5.68 -0.64 6.98
N CYS A 172 6.22 -1.83 6.74
CA CYS A 172 5.44 -3.00 6.37
C CYS A 172 6.20 -4.26 6.77
N GLN A 173 5.49 -5.24 7.31
CA GLN A 173 6.01 -6.59 7.46
C GLN A 173 6.17 -7.25 6.09
N HIS A 174 5.21 -7.01 5.20
CA HIS A 174 5.25 -7.50 3.82
C HIS A 174 4.89 -6.37 2.85
N CYS A 175 5.87 -5.93 2.08
CA CYS A 175 5.68 -5.06 0.93
C CYS A 175 6.03 -5.78 -0.37
N VAL A 176 5.38 -5.37 -1.45
CA VAL A 176 5.80 -5.69 -2.82
C VAL A 176 6.53 -4.48 -3.38
N PHE A 177 7.80 -4.66 -3.72
CA PHE A 177 8.58 -3.72 -4.50
C PHE A 177 8.50 -4.11 -5.98
N GLN A 178 8.09 -3.20 -6.86
CA GLN A 178 7.96 -3.46 -8.29
C GLN A 178 8.94 -2.57 -9.07
N TRP A 179 9.75 -3.21 -9.90
CA TRP A 179 10.45 -2.57 -11.01
C TRP A 179 9.59 -2.70 -12.27
N LYS A 180 9.47 -1.59 -13.00
CA LYS A 180 8.89 -1.53 -14.34
C LYS A 180 9.88 -0.88 -15.28
N TYR A 181 10.16 -1.55 -16.38
CA TYR A 181 10.92 -1.02 -17.49
C TYR A 181 10.01 -0.80 -18.68
N THR A 182 9.82 0.45 -19.09
CA THR A 182 9.17 0.79 -20.36
C THR A 182 10.26 1.07 -21.38
N THR A 183 10.32 0.28 -22.46
CA THR A 183 11.32 0.47 -23.52
C THR A 183 11.04 1.76 -24.31
N GLY A 184 11.98 2.17 -25.15
CA GLY A 184 11.89 3.41 -25.92
C GLY A 184 12.32 3.27 -27.39
N ASN A 185 12.49 2.05 -27.87
CA ASN A 185 12.95 1.75 -29.23
C ASN A 185 11.79 1.51 -30.23
N ASN A 186 10.55 1.31 -29.75
CA ASN A 186 9.41 1.15 -30.65
C ASN A 186 9.03 2.49 -31.27
N TRP A 187 8.81 2.48 -32.59
CA TRP A 187 8.29 3.65 -33.28
C TRP A 187 6.84 3.90 -32.87
N GLY A 188 6.52 5.13 -32.52
CA GLY A 188 5.15 5.49 -32.19
C GLY A 188 4.90 6.97 -32.33
N ARG A 189 3.65 7.37 -32.06
CA ARG A 189 3.20 8.76 -32.11
C ARG A 189 2.78 9.23 -30.73
N ASP A 190 3.34 10.36 -30.32
CA ASP A 190 2.94 11.03 -29.09
C ASP A 190 1.48 11.53 -29.23
N PRO A 191 0.56 11.10 -28.36
CA PRO A 191 -0.85 11.46 -28.46
C PRO A 191 -1.12 12.95 -28.16
N THR A 192 -0.20 13.62 -27.48
CA THR A 192 -0.29 15.03 -27.10
C THR A 192 0.33 15.93 -28.15
N THR A 193 1.56 15.61 -28.59
CA THR A 193 2.32 16.46 -29.50
C THR A 193 2.17 16.09 -30.97
N ASN A 194 1.56 14.94 -31.29
CA ASN A 194 1.44 14.37 -32.65
C ASN A 194 2.78 14.10 -33.36
N LYS A 195 3.91 14.20 -32.65
CA LYS A 195 5.23 13.85 -33.18
C LYS A 195 5.39 12.35 -33.24
N SER A 196 6.06 11.88 -34.28
CA SER A 196 6.40 10.46 -34.47
C SER A 196 7.88 10.24 -34.24
N GLY A 197 8.23 9.13 -33.61
CA GLY A 197 9.61 8.78 -33.29
C GLY A 197 9.71 7.59 -32.35
N PRO A 198 10.94 7.10 -32.10
CA PRO A 198 11.17 6.02 -31.15
C PRO A 198 10.74 6.45 -29.74
N GLY A 199 10.00 5.57 -29.05
CA GLY A 199 9.57 5.76 -27.66
C GLY A 199 8.46 6.79 -27.46
N LEU A 200 7.98 7.44 -28.53
CA LEU A 200 6.95 8.48 -28.43
C LEU A 200 5.52 7.93 -28.35
N GLY A 201 5.30 6.70 -28.84
CA GLY A 201 4.00 6.04 -28.71
C GLY A 201 3.76 5.46 -27.32
N ARG A 202 2.49 5.13 -27.04
CA ARG A 202 2.15 4.35 -25.84
C ARG A 202 2.67 2.90 -25.94
N GLU A 203 2.76 2.35 -27.15
CA GLU A 203 2.95 0.91 -27.44
C GLU A 203 4.43 0.48 -27.38
N ASN A 204 5.06 0.71 -26.23
CA ASN A 204 6.40 0.19 -25.93
C ASN A 204 6.31 -1.15 -25.21
N GLU A 205 7.31 -1.99 -25.41
CA GLU A 205 7.47 -3.21 -24.63
C GLU A 205 7.70 -2.87 -23.16
N THR A 206 7.17 -3.71 -22.26
CA THR A 206 7.27 -3.51 -20.82
C THR A 206 7.86 -4.74 -20.17
N PHE A 207 8.91 -4.59 -19.37
CA PHE A 207 9.43 -5.63 -18.49
C PHE A 207 9.12 -5.29 -17.03
N MET A 208 8.79 -6.30 -16.22
CA MET A 208 8.43 -6.11 -14.82
C MET A 208 9.21 -7.06 -13.91
N GLY A 209 9.38 -6.68 -12.65
CA GLY A 209 9.84 -7.58 -11.60
C GLY A 209 9.26 -7.18 -10.25
N CYS A 210 8.73 -8.13 -9.49
CA CYS A 210 8.24 -7.93 -8.13
C CYS A 210 9.17 -8.60 -7.13
N SER A 211 9.34 -8.01 -5.96
CA SER A 211 10.11 -8.57 -4.85
C SER A 211 9.35 -8.38 -3.54
N ASP A 212 9.35 -9.41 -2.70
CA ASP A 212 8.72 -9.36 -1.37
C ASP A 212 9.76 -8.85 -0.36
N ILE A 213 9.51 -7.69 0.26
CA ILE A 213 10.46 -7.02 1.16
C ILE A 213 9.78 -6.62 2.47
N THR A 214 10.59 -6.40 3.50
CA THR A 214 10.15 -5.81 4.78
C THR A 214 10.72 -4.39 4.90
N ILE A 215 9.92 -3.45 5.40
CA ILE A 215 10.40 -2.12 5.79
C ILE A 215 10.13 -1.94 7.29
N ILE A 216 11.17 -2.00 8.09
CA ILE A 216 11.07 -1.80 9.53
C ILE A 216 10.87 -0.31 9.83
N GLY A 217 9.91 -0.03 10.69
CA GLY A 217 9.70 1.32 11.19
C GLY A 217 10.82 1.75 12.14
N HIS A 218 10.92 3.05 12.37
CA HIS A 218 11.70 3.53 13.51
C HIS A 218 11.05 2.97 14.79
N THR A 219 11.71 2.03 15.46
CA THR A 219 11.40 1.72 16.85
C THR A 219 11.65 3.00 17.63
N THR A 220 10.61 3.79 17.88
CA THR A 220 10.60 4.57 19.11
C THR A 220 10.67 3.50 20.18
N THR A 221 11.79 3.44 20.88
CA THR A 221 11.83 2.88 22.22
C THR A 221 10.74 3.63 22.97
N THR A 222 9.53 3.07 22.97
CA THR A 222 8.53 3.40 23.97
C THR A 222 9.15 2.84 25.23
N THR A 223 10.00 3.63 25.88
CA THR A 223 10.18 3.53 27.32
C THR A 223 8.77 3.52 27.86
N ARG A 224 8.29 2.33 28.19
CA ARG A 224 7.03 2.12 28.87
C ARG A 224 6.97 3.20 29.95
N PRO A 225 6.00 4.14 29.93
CA PRO A 225 5.88 5.08 31.02
C PRO A 225 5.88 4.26 32.32
N PRO A 226 6.63 4.66 33.36
CA PRO A 226 6.73 3.88 34.58
C PRO A 226 5.32 3.49 35.01
N LYS A 227 5.12 2.18 35.22
CA LYS A 227 3.85 1.64 35.67
C LYS A 227 3.53 2.34 36.98
N ILE A 228 2.58 3.29 36.96
CA ILE A 228 2.12 3.94 38.18
C ILE A 228 1.42 2.85 38.98
N ILE A 229 2.10 2.33 39.99
CA ILE A 229 1.51 1.47 41.00
C ILE A 229 0.64 2.40 41.85
N ILE A 230 -0.65 2.45 41.57
CA ILE A 230 -1.61 3.04 42.49
C ILE A 230 -1.72 2.06 43.66
N SER A 231 -0.97 2.32 44.73
CA SER A 231 -1.18 1.68 46.02
C SER A 231 -2.60 2.02 46.48
N ARG A 232 -3.51 1.04 46.40
CA ARG A 232 -4.83 1.16 47.04
C ARG A 232 -4.62 1.15 48.54
N THR A 233 -4.65 2.34 49.14
CA THR A 233 -4.85 2.47 50.58
C THR A 233 -6.27 2.00 50.90
N THR A 234 -6.38 0.85 51.57
CA THR A 234 -7.63 0.32 52.09
C THR A 234 -8.12 1.21 53.23
N ILE A 235 -9.10 2.08 52.94
CA ILE A 235 -9.96 2.65 53.99
C ILE A 235 -11.06 1.63 54.23
N GLY A 236 -11.04 1.04 55.42
CA GLY A 236 -12.01 0.05 55.86
C GLY A 236 -13.43 0.62 55.88
N THR A 237 -14.35 -0.10 55.26
CA THR A 237 -15.78 0.09 55.43
C THR A 237 -16.38 -1.17 56.06
N LYS A 238 -17.09 -0.97 57.17
CA LYS A 238 -17.77 -2.01 57.95
C LYS A 238 -18.78 -2.75 57.07
N LYS A 239 -18.81 -4.08 57.25
CA LYS A 239 -19.84 -5.00 56.72
C LYS A 239 -21.26 -4.58 57.17
N SER A 240 -22.20 -4.64 56.23
CA SER A 240 -23.56 -5.10 56.52
C SER A 240 -24.01 -6.02 55.39
N THR A 241 -24.62 -7.11 55.82
CA THR A 241 -24.94 -8.37 55.16
C THR A 241 -26.15 -8.27 54.23
N ILE A 242 -26.14 -8.92 53.07
CA ILE A 242 -27.35 -9.56 52.47
C ILE A 242 -26.94 -10.92 51.91
N SER A 243 -27.71 -11.93 52.28
CA SER A 243 -27.53 -13.36 52.05
C SER A 243 -27.96 -13.83 50.66
N GLU A 244 -27.50 -15.04 50.36
CA GLU A 244 -27.74 -15.90 49.20
C GLU A 244 -29.20 -16.03 48.75
N ALA A 245 -29.41 -16.23 47.44
CA ALA A 245 -30.08 -17.43 46.93
C ALA A 245 -29.89 -17.57 45.40
N VAL A 246 -29.46 -18.77 45.03
CA VAL A 246 -29.35 -19.32 43.68
C VAL A 246 -30.71 -19.87 43.26
N ASN A 247 -31.17 -19.67 42.01
CA ASN A 247 -31.62 -20.75 41.13
C ASN A 247 -32.26 -20.32 39.79
N HIS A 248 -31.77 -21.01 38.77
CA HIS A 248 -32.41 -21.43 37.52
C HIS A 248 -33.93 -21.66 37.55
N TRP A 249 -34.67 -21.42 36.45
CA TRP A 249 -35.01 -22.41 35.40
C TRP A 249 -36.00 -21.83 34.34
N LEU A 250 -35.71 -22.13 33.07
CA LEU A 250 -36.52 -22.33 31.85
C LEU A 250 -37.84 -21.55 31.50
N ILE A 251 -37.79 -20.98 30.29
CA ILE A 251 -38.57 -21.30 29.06
C ILE A 251 -40.12 -21.26 29.07
N GLN A 252 -40.61 -20.42 28.14
CA GLN A 252 -41.86 -20.44 27.33
C GLN A 252 -43.23 -20.40 28.02
N THR A 253 -44.05 -19.43 27.59
CA THR A 253 -45.20 -19.60 26.66
C THR A 253 -45.90 -18.22 26.53
N LEU A 254 -45.94 -17.61 25.34
CA LEU A 254 -46.96 -17.72 24.28
C LEU A 254 -48.36 -17.20 24.66
N THR A 255 -48.73 -16.12 23.96
CA THR A 255 -50.00 -15.79 23.31
C THR A 255 -50.74 -14.51 23.71
N ASN A 256 -51.08 -13.80 22.63
CA ASN A 256 -51.74 -12.52 22.53
C ASN A 256 -53.23 -12.61 22.86
N TRP A 257 -53.78 -11.53 23.42
CA TRP A 257 -55.21 -11.23 23.39
C TRP A 257 -55.42 -9.90 22.66
N ILE A 258 -56.34 -9.91 21.68
CA ILE A 258 -56.70 -8.75 20.85
C ILE A 258 -58.23 -8.52 20.93
N LYS A 259 -58.59 -7.28 21.33
CA LYS A 259 -59.78 -6.43 20.97
C LYS A 259 -61.17 -6.71 21.61
N PRO A 260 -62.16 -5.78 21.49
CA PRO A 260 -62.16 -4.31 21.34
C PRO A 260 -63.25 -3.55 22.18
N THR A 261 -63.41 -2.23 21.93
CA THR A 261 -64.54 -1.28 22.24
C THR A 261 -64.45 -0.53 23.60
N THR A 262 -64.75 0.78 23.79
CA THR A 262 -65.60 1.79 23.12
C THR A 262 -65.09 3.24 23.36
N LYS A 263 -65.51 4.16 22.48
CA LYS A 263 -65.32 5.63 22.38
C LYS A 263 -65.31 6.44 23.69
N GLN A 264 -64.45 7.46 23.75
CA GLN A 264 -64.82 8.86 24.08
C GLN A 264 -63.70 9.85 23.68
N ARG A 265 -64.03 11.15 23.65
CA ARG A 265 -63.58 12.16 22.69
C ARG A 265 -62.66 13.24 23.32
N LEU A 266 -61.67 13.69 22.52
CA LEU A 266 -60.94 14.97 22.51
C LEU A 266 -60.12 15.39 23.74
N ILE A 267 -58.83 15.67 23.52
CA ILE A 267 -58.16 16.97 23.70
C ILE A 267 -56.82 16.94 22.92
N LEU A 268 -56.55 18.04 22.21
CA LEU A 268 -55.30 18.31 21.48
C LEU A 268 -54.22 18.75 22.48
N SER A 269 -53.02 18.16 22.42
CA SER A 269 -51.81 18.81 22.91
C SER A 269 -50.55 18.18 22.29
N THR A 270 -49.84 19.01 21.54
CA THR A 270 -48.48 18.85 21.03
C THR A 270 -47.50 18.57 22.17
N ILE A 271 -46.77 17.46 22.10
CA ILE A 271 -45.64 17.17 22.99
C ILE A 271 -44.35 17.50 22.25
N THR A 272 -43.81 18.67 22.57
CA THR A 272 -42.41 19.03 22.36
C THR A 272 -41.53 18.29 23.37
N LEU A 273 -40.43 17.67 22.92
CA LEU A 273 -39.41 17.13 23.80
C LEU A 273 -38.74 18.26 24.63
N PRO A 274 -38.36 17.99 25.88
CA PRO A 274 -37.71 18.97 26.75
C PRO A 274 -36.24 19.16 26.37
N THR A 275 -35.90 20.40 26.04
CA THR A 275 -34.53 20.94 26.11
C THR A 275 -34.10 21.06 27.57
N ILE A 276 -32.97 20.46 27.91
CA ILE A 276 -32.27 20.66 29.19
C ILE A 276 -31.28 21.82 29.02
N PRO A 277 -31.12 22.72 30.02
CA PRO A 277 -30.48 24.03 29.85
C PRO A 277 -28.96 23.95 29.96
N SER A 278 -28.27 24.68 29.08
CA SER A 278 -26.85 25.02 29.23
C SER A 278 -26.73 26.19 30.19
N THR A 279 -26.31 25.94 31.43
CA THR A 279 -25.93 26.99 32.38
C THR A 279 -24.65 27.67 31.89
N ILE A 280 -24.77 28.93 31.49
CA ILE A 280 -23.64 29.82 31.20
C ILE A 280 -23.18 30.42 32.52
N THR A 281 -21.99 30.01 32.98
CA THR A 281 -21.27 30.76 34.02
C THR A 281 -20.24 31.63 33.33
N THR A 282 -20.54 32.92 33.22
CA THR A 282 -19.62 33.95 32.75
C THR A 282 -18.75 34.41 33.92
N THR A 283 -17.43 34.24 33.80
CA THR A 283 -16.46 34.94 34.64
C THR A 283 -15.40 35.57 33.73
N THR A 284 -15.59 36.85 33.42
CA THR A 284 -14.52 37.82 33.07
C THR A 284 -13.66 38.02 34.33
N THR A 285 -12.34 38.18 34.35
CA THR A 285 -11.38 38.80 33.43
C THR A 285 -9.99 38.52 34.04
N THR A 286 -8.96 38.19 33.25
CA THR A 286 -7.59 38.72 33.45
C THR A 286 -6.69 38.38 32.27
N THR A 287 -6.00 39.40 31.82
CA THR A 287 -5.13 39.46 30.64
C THR A 287 -3.89 38.58 30.82
N SER A 288 -3.85 37.45 30.12
CA SER A 288 -2.62 36.91 29.51
C SER A 288 -3.03 35.99 28.35
N ARG A 289 -2.44 36.19 27.18
CA ARG A 289 -2.75 35.46 25.93
C ARG A 289 -2.54 33.96 26.16
N PRO A 290 -3.57 33.09 26.13
CA PRO A 290 -3.35 31.66 26.25
C PRO A 290 -2.77 31.16 24.92
N SER A 291 -1.58 30.56 24.96
CA SER A 291 -1.08 29.77 23.84
C SER A 291 -1.97 28.54 23.72
N VAL A 292 -2.98 28.60 22.84
CA VAL A 292 -3.83 27.45 22.52
C VAL A 292 -2.92 26.37 21.92
N ARG A 293 -2.54 25.39 22.73
CA ARG A 293 -1.84 24.19 22.24
C ARG A 293 -2.84 23.40 21.41
N LEU A 294 -2.54 23.27 20.13
CA LEU A 294 -3.33 22.43 19.23
C LEU A 294 -3.29 20.98 19.72
N PRO A 295 -4.43 20.26 19.71
CA PRO A 295 -4.47 18.86 20.10
C PRO A 295 -3.67 18.00 19.12
N LEU A 296 -2.98 16.98 19.63
CA LEU A 296 -2.34 15.95 18.79
C LEU A 296 -3.42 15.11 18.10
N TRP A 297 -3.23 14.83 16.82
CA TRP A 297 -4.11 13.92 16.08
C TRP A 297 -4.05 12.51 16.67
N SER A 298 -5.19 11.81 16.63
CA SER A 298 -5.37 10.47 17.19
C SER A 298 -6.16 9.59 16.22
N ALA A 299 -5.75 8.32 16.09
CA ALA A 299 -6.39 7.29 15.28
C ALA A 299 -7.55 6.57 16.01
N LEU A 300 -7.85 6.91 17.26
CA LEU A 300 -8.77 6.15 18.12
C LEU A 300 -10.24 6.56 17.94
N LEU A 301 -10.74 6.55 16.70
CA LEU A 301 -12.15 6.85 16.39
C LEU A 301 -12.59 8.22 16.91
N VAL A 302 -11.73 9.23 16.86
CA VAL A 302 -12.07 10.60 17.29
C VAL A 302 -12.89 11.27 16.21
N ALA A 303 -14.01 11.90 16.58
CA ALA A 303 -14.78 12.70 15.64
C ALA A 303 -14.10 14.05 15.43
N TYR A 304 -13.75 14.36 14.19
CA TYR A 304 -13.23 15.66 13.78
C TYR A 304 -14.26 16.34 12.89
N GLU A 305 -14.65 17.55 13.26
CA GLU A 305 -15.52 18.38 12.46
C GLU A 305 -14.71 19.26 11.51
N LYS A 306 -15.31 19.61 10.37
CA LYS A 306 -14.72 20.54 9.41
C LYS A 306 -14.29 21.82 10.13
N GLY A 307 -13.02 22.18 9.98
CA GLY A 307 -12.40 23.34 10.63
C GLY A 307 -11.60 23.02 11.90
N ASN A 308 -11.74 21.83 12.49
CA ASN A 308 -10.89 21.41 13.61
C ASN A 308 -9.41 21.41 13.20
N GLU A 309 -8.53 21.83 14.10
CA GLU A 309 -7.09 21.89 13.87
C GLU A 309 -6.36 20.92 14.80
N VAL A 310 -5.37 20.22 14.25
CA VAL A 310 -4.58 19.21 14.97
C VAL A 310 -3.10 19.33 14.64
N LEU A 311 -2.25 18.84 15.55
CA LEU A 311 -0.84 18.59 15.31
C LEU A 311 -0.64 17.12 14.94
N TYR A 312 0.03 16.87 13.82
CA TYR A 312 0.43 15.54 13.39
C TYR A 312 1.84 15.60 12.81
N ASN A 313 2.75 14.79 13.35
CA ASN A 313 4.18 14.80 13.01
C ASN A 313 4.82 16.21 13.05
N GLY A 314 4.48 17.01 14.06
CA GLY A 314 5.00 18.37 14.25
C GLY A 314 4.45 19.41 13.27
N MET A 315 3.61 19.01 12.31
CA MET A 315 2.95 19.91 11.37
C MET A 315 1.48 20.13 11.77
N LYS A 316 0.95 21.31 11.43
CA LYS A 316 -0.43 21.67 11.71
C LYS A 316 -1.33 21.32 10.52
N TYR A 317 -2.49 20.76 10.82
CA TYR A 317 -3.48 20.40 9.83
C TYR A 317 -4.87 20.86 10.25
N ARG A 318 -5.69 21.24 9.26
CA ARG A 318 -7.09 21.58 9.43
C ARG A 318 -7.95 20.52 8.76
N CYS A 319 -8.94 20.01 9.49
CA CYS A 319 -9.94 19.10 8.96
C CYS A 319 -10.77 19.82 7.89
N VAL A 320 -10.85 19.26 6.68
CA VAL A 320 -11.61 19.84 5.55
C VAL A 320 -12.97 19.19 5.37
N THR A 321 -13.13 17.95 5.82
CA THR A 321 -14.37 17.16 5.74
C THR A 321 -14.59 16.44 7.07
N SER A 322 -15.77 16.63 7.69
CA SER A 322 -16.09 15.98 8.96
C SER A 322 -16.01 14.46 8.85
N HIS A 323 -15.32 13.80 9.77
CA HIS A 323 -15.12 12.35 9.75
C HIS A 323 -14.80 11.82 11.16
N ARG A 324 -14.77 10.50 11.30
CA ARG A 324 -14.24 9.81 12.49
C ARG A 324 -12.89 9.20 12.13
N SER A 325 -11.85 9.48 12.90
CA SER A 325 -10.48 9.06 12.58
C SER A 325 -10.25 7.57 12.77
N TYR A 326 -9.34 6.99 12.01
CA TYR A 326 -8.89 5.61 12.14
C TYR A 326 -7.45 5.53 11.59
N ALA A 327 -6.76 4.41 11.80
CA ALA A 327 -5.44 4.21 11.22
C ALA A 327 -5.53 4.19 9.68
N GLY A 328 -4.86 5.13 9.00
CA GLY A 328 -5.01 5.40 7.57
C GLY A 328 -5.75 6.71 7.24
N ALA A 329 -6.36 7.37 8.23
CA ALA A 329 -6.98 8.69 8.08
C ALA A 329 -6.13 9.83 8.66
N GLU A 330 -4.82 9.61 8.84
CA GLU A 330 -3.87 10.59 9.38
C GLU A 330 -3.78 11.83 8.48
N PRO A 331 -3.56 13.04 9.01
CA PRO A 331 -3.31 14.22 8.19
C PRO A 331 -2.05 14.06 7.31
N GLY A 332 -2.21 14.12 5.99
CA GLY A 332 -1.09 13.89 5.08
C GLY A 332 -1.47 14.00 3.60
N LEU A 333 -0.49 13.74 2.73
CA LEU A 333 -0.65 13.87 1.28
C LEU A 333 -1.75 12.94 0.72
N LEU A 334 -1.90 11.76 1.32
CA LEU A 334 -2.85 10.72 0.89
C LEU A 334 -4.28 10.95 1.41
N THR A 335 -4.47 11.87 2.36
CA THR A 335 -5.76 12.15 3.02
C THR A 335 -6.16 13.61 2.80
N TRP A 336 -5.76 14.22 1.69
CA TRP A 336 -6.04 15.62 1.36
C TRP A 336 -7.54 15.96 1.36
N ALA A 337 -8.40 14.96 1.12
CA ALA A 337 -9.85 15.08 1.18
C ALA A 337 -10.40 15.18 2.62
N LEU A 338 -9.61 14.80 3.62
CA LEU A 338 -9.94 14.86 5.05
C LEU A 338 -9.17 15.97 5.76
N TRP A 339 -7.92 16.24 5.34
CA TRP A 339 -7.01 17.16 6.00
C TRP A 339 -6.28 18.09 5.02
N ARG A 340 -6.10 19.34 5.42
CA ARG A 340 -5.26 20.33 4.72
C ARG A 340 -4.16 20.83 5.65
N LYS A 341 -2.91 20.79 5.20
CA LYS A 341 -1.78 21.37 5.95
C LYS A 341 -1.96 22.89 6.08
N ILE A 342 -1.73 23.44 7.27
CA ILE A 342 -1.88 24.87 7.58
C ILE A 342 -0.65 25.38 8.34
N GLY A 343 0.31 25.94 7.61
CA GLY A 343 1.59 26.41 8.16
C GLY A 343 2.75 25.54 7.70
#